data_AF-A0A4Y7TSS9-F1
#
_entry.id   AF-A0A4Y7TSS9-F1
#
_cell.length_a   1.000
_cell.length_b   1.000
_cell.length_c   1.000
_cell.angle_alpha   90.00
_cell.angle_beta   90.00
_cell.angle_gamma   90.00
#
_symmetry.space_group_name_H-M   'P 1'
#
loop_
_entity.id
_entity.type
_entity.pdbx_description
1 polymer ?
#
loop_
_entity_poly.entity_id
_entity_poly.type
_entity_poly.pdbx_seq_one_letter_code
_entity_poly.pdbx_strand_id
1 'polypeptide(L)'
;MGPSTDEIEALSHAVAAWRLQEYIALPLYTLYIHFCLFSMDDEVSDVMRRDGKTGKLLFFVLKYGTIFYIASRLPADYRTYFVISRETCKVLGLMNIVLLRLTALASDVAIGLCVSVLLDLRRRYLAGIMLLCSVPPTVYFFVQFIAHARIPAEPITDLRCRAGLPMLYPFKRGLGK
;
A
#
# COMPACT_ATOMS: atom_id res chain seq x y z
N MET A 1 -28.59 25.71 -0.78
CA MET A 1 -27.37 26.49 -1.03
C MET A 1 -26.51 25.66 -1.98
N GLY A 2 -26.20 26.17 -3.17
CA GLY A 2 -25.35 25.44 -4.12
C GLY A 2 -23.89 25.43 -3.66
N PRO A 3 -23.06 24.48 -4.13
CA PRO A 3 -21.63 24.48 -3.87
C PRO A 3 -20.97 25.74 -4.45
N SER A 4 -19.92 26.24 -3.80
CA SER A 4 -19.18 27.40 -4.32
C SER A 4 -18.34 27.02 -5.54
N THR A 5 -17.98 28.01 -6.37
CA THR A 5 -17.11 27.78 -7.55
C THR A 5 -15.79 27.15 -7.14
N ASP A 6 -15.20 27.59 -6.03
CA ASP A 6 -13.94 27.07 -5.49
C ASP A 6 -14.05 25.59 -5.08
N GLU A 7 -15.19 25.19 -4.50
CA GLU A 7 -15.45 23.78 -4.16
C GLU A 7 -15.55 22.89 -5.40
N ILE A 8 -16.16 23.40 -6.47
CA ILE A 8 -16.29 22.68 -7.75
C ILE A 8 -14.92 22.51 -8.40
N GLU A 9 -14.10 23.55 -8.42
CA GLU A 9 -12.75 23.50 -8.99
C GLU A 9 -11.87 22.51 -8.21
N ALA A 10 -11.84 22.61 -6.88
CA ALA A 10 -11.10 21.70 -6.02
C ALA A 10 -11.54 20.23 -6.21
N LEU A 11 -12.85 20.00 -6.35
CA LEU A 11 -13.39 18.67 -6.62
C LEU A 11 -12.97 18.15 -8.00
N SER A 12 -12.99 19.00 -9.03
CA SER A 12 -12.58 18.63 -10.38
C SER A 12 -11.10 18.22 -10.44
N HIS A 13 -10.24 18.96 -9.75
CA HIS A 13 -8.81 18.66 -9.65
C HIS A 13 -8.57 17.34 -8.90
N ALA A 14 -9.28 17.12 -7.79
CA ALA A 14 -9.19 15.87 -7.04
C ALA A 14 -9.63 14.65 -7.87
N VAL A 15 -10.71 14.77 -8.64
CA VAL A 15 -11.19 13.71 -9.54
C VAL A 15 -10.20 13.44 -10.68
N ALA A 16 -9.62 14.49 -11.27
CA ALA A 16 -8.62 14.34 -12.32
C ALA A 16 -7.36 13.60 -11.82
N ALA A 17 -6.84 14.01 -10.66
CA ALA A 17 -5.70 13.34 -10.03
C ALA A 17 -5.98 11.87 -9.71
N TRP A 18 -7.18 11.58 -9.20
CA TRP A 18 -7.59 10.21 -8.88
C TRP A 18 -7.69 9.33 -10.13
N ARG A 19 -8.29 9.83 -11.22
CA ARG A 19 -8.37 9.10 -12.50
C ARG A 19 -6.99 8.81 -13.08
N LEU A 20 -6.07 9.77 -13.00
CA LEU A 20 -4.70 9.57 -13.48
C LEU A 20 -4.02 8.43 -12.71
N GLN A 21 -4.19 8.40 -11.39
CA GLN A 21 -3.67 7.32 -10.55
C GLN A 21 -4.29 5.96 -10.93
N GLU A 22 -5.60 5.91 -11.16
CA GLU A 22 -6.32 4.72 -11.61
C GLU A 22 -5.80 4.19 -12.95
N TYR A 23 -5.60 5.06 -13.94
CA TYR A 23 -5.06 4.68 -15.25
C TYR A 23 -3.64 4.12 -15.21
N ILE A 24 -2.84 4.50 -14.21
CA ILE A 24 -1.48 3.99 -14.04
C ILE A 24 -1.49 2.70 -13.21
N ALA A 25 -2.24 2.69 -12.10
CA ALA A 25 -2.20 1.59 -11.13
C ALA A 25 -2.89 0.32 -11.65
N LEU A 26 -4.04 0.42 -12.33
CA LEU A 26 -4.76 -0.76 -12.82
C LEU A 26 -3.95 -1.60 -13.80
N PRO A 27 -3.31 -1.04 -14.85
CA PRO A 27 -2.46 -1.83 -15.74
C PRO A 27 -1.28 -2.47 -15.01
N LEU A 28 -0.66 -1.77 -14.06
CA LEU A 28 0.44 -2.32 -13.25
C LEU A 28 -0.02 -3.48 -12.38
N TYR A 29 -1.20 -3.39 -11.77
CA TYR A 29 -1.78 -4.47 -10.98
C TYR A 29 -2.13 -5.68 -11.84
N THR A 30 -2.74 -5.46 -13.00
CA THR A 30 -3.04 -6.52 -13.96
C THR A 30 -1.77 -7.21 -14.45
N LEU A 31 -0.74 -6.45 -14.81
CA LEU A 31 0.56 -6.99 -15.22
C LEU A 31 1.21 -7.79 -14.11
N TYR A 32 1.18 -7.30 -12.87
CA TYR A 32 1.74 -7.99 -11.71
C TYR A 32 1.02 -9.30 -11.41
N ILE A 33 -0.32 -9.29 -11.43
CA ILE A 33 -1.12 -10.51 -11.23
C ILE A 33 -0.85 -11.51 -12.34
N HIS A 34 -0.85 -11.07 -13.60
CA HIS A 34 -0.51 -11.91 -14.74
C HIS A 34 0.89 -12.52 -14.57
N PHE A 35 1.89 -11.71 -14.25
CA PHE A 35 3.23 -12.19 -13.97
C PHE A 35 3.25 -13.26 -12.87
N CYS A 36 2.55 -13.03 -11.76
CA CYS A 36 2.46 -14.01 -10.68
C CYS A 36 1.80 -15.32 -11.14
N LEU A 37 0.67 -15.25 -11.86
CA LEU A 37 -0.02 -16.45 -12.33
C LEU A 37 0.85 -17.31 -13.26
N PHE A 38 1.70 -16.70 -14.08
CA PHE A 38 2.56 -17.43 -15.00
C PHE A 38 3.89 -17.88 -14.39
N SER A 39 4.42 -17.19 -13.38
CA SER A 39 5.72 -17.54 -12.78
C SER A 39 5.62 -18.32 -11.47
N MET A 40 4.44 -18.39 -10.85
CA MET A 40 4.31 -18.90 -9.48
C MET A 40 4.64 -20.39 -9.34
N ASP A 41 4.19 -21.24 -10.27
CA ASP A 41 4.40 -22.69 -10.13
C ASP A 41 5.90 -23.03 -10.14
N ASP A 42 6.64 -22.44 -11.07
CA ASP A 42 8.09 -22.61 -11.18
C ASP A 42 8.81 -22.02 -9.95
N GLU A 43 8.51 -20.77 -9.59
CA GLU A 43 9.17 -20.09 -8.46
C GLU A 43 8.90 -20.79 -7.12
N VAL A 44 7.67 -21.23 -6.87
CA VAL A 44 7.30 -21.90 -5.61
C VAL A 44 8.03 -23.24 -5.51
N SER A 45 8.12 -24.00 -6.61
CA SER A 45 8.83 -25.29 -6.61
C SER A 45 10.32 -25.11 -6.25
N ASP A 46 10.96 -24.07 -6.81
CA ASP A 46 12.37 -23.76 -6.55
C ASP A 46 12.60 -23.24 -5.14
N VAL A 47 11.74 -22.34 -4.65
CA VAL A 47 11.82 -21.79 -3.29
C VAL A 47 11.56 -22.86 -2.24
N MET A 48 10.62 -23.78 -2.50
CA MET A 48 10.32 -24.87 -1.57
C MET A 48 11.46 -25.87 -1.46
N ARG A 49 12.17 -26.12 -2.56
CA ARG A 49 13.34 -27.02 -2.59
C ARG A 49 14.53 -26.49 -1.80
N ARG A 50 14.69 -25.17 -1.68
CA ARG A 50 15.82 -24.58 -0.91
C ARG A 50 15.61 -24.71 0.60
N ASP A 51 16.69 -25.06 1.30
CA ASP A 51 16.72 -25.05 2.76
C ASP A 51 16.92 -23.62 3.27
N GLY A 52 15.94 -23.11 4.03
CA GLY A 52 16.01 -21.78 4.61
C GLY A 52 14.64 -21.17 4.89
N LYS A 53 14.33 -20.97 6.18
CA LYS A 53 13.05 -20.37 6.59
C LYS A 53 12.95 -18.89 6.22
N THR A 54 14.05 -18.15 6.26
CA THR A 54 14.08 -16.71 6.01
C THR A 54 13.78 -16.36 4.55
N GLY A 55 14.41 -17.06 3.60
CA GLY A 55 14.16 -16.83 2.16
C GLY A 55 12.72 -17.15 1.77
N LYS A 56 12.18 -18.25 2.31
CA LYS A 56 10.77 -18.62 2.14
C LYS A 56 9.83 -17.53 2.67
N LEU A 57 10.06 -17.07 3.91
CA LEU A 57 9.26 -15.99 4.50
C LEU A 57 9.31 -14.71 3.66
N LEU A 58 10.50 -14.30 3.21
CA LEU A 58 10.67 -13.11 2.39
C LEU A 58 9.91 -13.23 1.06
N PHE A 59 10.04 -14.38 0.40
CA PHE A 59 9.29 -14.70 -0.82
C PHE A 59 7.77 -14.62 -0.59
N PHE A 60 7.28 -15.23 0.49
CA PHE A 60 5.86 -15.20 0.83
C PHE A 60 5.34 -13.78 1.05
N VAL A 61 6.06 -12.97 1.85
CA VAL A 61 5.67 -11.59 2.15
C VAL A 61 5.68 -10.74 0.88
N LEU A 62 6.70 -10.86 0.03
CA LEU A 62 6.80 -10.07 -1.19
C LEU A 62 5.72 -10.43 -2.20
N LYS A 63 5.49 -11.71 -2.47
CA LYS A 63 4.55 -12.16 -3.50
C LYS A 63 3.11 -12.06 -3.00
N TYR A 64 2.77 -12.84 -1.97
CA TYR A 64 1.39 -12.91 -1.49
C TYR A 64 0.98 -11.65 -0.75
N GLY A 65 1.90 -10.97 -0.07
CA GLY A 65 1.61 -9.68 0.56
C GLY A 65 1.24 -8.63 -0.48
N THR A 66 1.91 -8.60 -1.64
CA THR A 66 1.57 -7.66 -2.74
C THR A 66 0.25 -8.03 -3.40
N ILE A 67 -0.01 -9.31 -3.67
CA ILE A 67 -1.31 -9.77 -4.20
C ILE A 67 -2.44 -9.38 -3.25
N PHE A 68 -2.27 -9.66 -1.96
CA PHE A 68 -3.27 -9.34 -0.95
C PHE A 68 -3.48 -7.84 -0.82
N TYR A 69 -2.41 -7.05 -0.87
CA TYR A 69 -2.48 -5.59 -0.92
C TYR A 69 -3.25 -5.08 -2.14
N ILE A 70 -3.01 -5.62 -3.34
CA ILE A 70 -3.76 -5.25 -4.54
C ILE A 70 -5.25 -5.59 -4.33
N ALA A 71 -5.54 -6.80 -3.85
CA ALA A 71 -6.89 -7.27 -3.60
C ALA A 71 -7.64 -6.44 -2.55
N SER A 72 -6.98 -5.95 -1.50
CA SER A 72 -7.58 -5.08 -0.48
C SER A 72 -7.64 -3.61 -0.90
N ARG A 73 -6.77 -3.18 -1.81
CA ARG A 73 -6.76 -1.81 -2.35
C ARG A 73 -7.83 -1.59 -3.41
N LEU A 74 -8.12 -2.59 -4.24
CA LEU A 74 -9.21 -2.53 -5.24
C LEU A 74 -10.56 -2.10 -4.63
N PRO A 75 -11.09 -2.74 -3.58
CA PRO A 75 -12.37 -2.35 -3.00
C PRO A 75 -12.30 -1.06 -2.16
N ALA A 76 -11.12 -0.67 -1.67
CA ALA A 76 -10.94 0.53 -0.84
C ALA A 76 -10.85 1.81 -1.68
N ASP A 77 -10.02 1.77 -2.72
CA ASP A 77 -9.63 2.96 -3.49
C ASP A 77 -10.42 3.10 -4.80
N TYR A 78 -11.08 2.05 -5.27
CA TYR A 78 -11.85 2.06 -6.52
C TYR A 78 -13.34 2.08 -6.25
N ARG A 79 -14.07 2.61 -7.24
CA ARG A 79 -15.51 2.77 -7.17
C ARG A 79 -16.17 1.39 -7.10
N THR A 80 -16.61 1.00 -5.91
CA THR A 80 -17.38 -0.21 -5.69
C THR A 80 -18.83 0.12 -5.36
N TYR A 81 -19.75 -0.72 -5.83
CA TYR A 81 -21.17 -0.64 -5.48
C TYR A 81 -21.49 -1.43 -4.20
N PHE A 82 -20.46 -1.91 -3.50
CA PHE A 82 -20.64 -2.65 -2.26
C PHE A 82 -20.96 -1.69 -1.11
N VAL A 83 -22.02 -1.99 -0.36
CA VAL A 83 -22.34 -1.28 0.87
C VAL A 83 -21.39 -1.76 1.97
N ILE A 84 -20.23 -1.14 2.06
CA ILE A 84 -19.21 -1.46 3.07
C ILE A 84 -19.50 -0.64 4.33
N SER A 85 -19.48 -1.29 5.50
CA SER A 85 -19.63 -0.56 6.76
C SER A 85 -18.43 0.36 7.02
N ARG A 86 -18.66 1.46 7.74
CA ARG A 86 -17.61 2.42 8.08
C ARG A 86 -16.44 1.79 8.85
N GLU A 87 -16.76 0.87 9.76
CA GLU A 87 -15.75 0.15 10.54
C GLU A 87 -14.93 -0.77 9.64
N THR A 88 -15.57 -1.49 8.72
CA THR A 88 -14.88 -2.34 7.74
C THR A 88 -13.94 -1.52 6.86
N CYS A 89 -14.36 -0.33 6.42
CA CYS A 89 -13.50 0.56 5.65
C CYS A 89 -12.26 1.01 6.45
N LYS A 90 -12.43 1.37 7.72
CA LYS A 90 -11.31 1.77 8.59
C LYS A 90 -10.30 0.63 8.73
N VAL A 91 -10.80 -0.59 8.98
CA VAL A 91 -9.97 -1.80 9.07
C VAL A 91 -9.26 -2.07 7.74
N LEU A 92 -9.95 -1.97 6.61
CA LEU A 92 -9.38 -2.19 5.28
C LEU A 92 -8.27 -1.18 4.97
N GLY A 93 -8.46 0.10 5.30
CA GLY A 93 -7.44 1.13 5.19
C GLY A 93 -6.21 0.84 6.06
N LEU A 94 -6.43 0.41 7.32
CA LEU A 94 -5.34 0.03 8.22
C LEU A 94 -4.56 -1.18 7.68
N MET A 95 -5.27 -2.20 7.18
CA MET A 95 -4.68 -3.38 6.56
C MET A 95 -3.85 -3.00 5.33
N ASN A 96 -4.36 -2.13 4.46
CA ASN A 96 -3.62 -1.63 3.29
C ASN A 96 -2.30 -0.95 3.69
N ILE A 97 -2.32 -0.12 4.74
CA ILE A 97 -1.11 0.54 5.26
C ILE A 97 -0.12 -0.50 5.78
N VAL A 98 -0.57 -1.46 6.58
CA VAL A 98 0.28 -2.52 7.13
C VAL A 98 0.91 -3.34 6.01
N LEU A 99 0.12 -3.79 5.04
CA LEU A 99 0.61 -4.61 3.92
C LEU A 99 1.62 -3.87 3.06
N LEU A 100 1.31 -2.64 2.65
CA LEU A 100 2.21 -1.81 1.86
C LEU A 100 3.56 -1.60 2.56
N ARG A 101 3.55 -1.46 3.89
CA ARG A 101 4.74 -1.21 4.68
C ARG A 101 5.55 -2.48 4.91
N LEU A 102 4.88 -3.61 5.12
CA LEU A 102 5.53 -4.91 5.20
C LEU A 102 6.18 -5.31 3.88
N THR A 103 5.51 -5.10 2.74
CA THR A 103 6.07 -5.39 1.41
C THR A 103 7.22 -4.45 1.07
N ALA A 104 7.12 -3.16 1.41
CA ALA A 104 8.23 -2.21 1.26
C ALA A 104 9.45 -2.64 2.10
N LEU A 105 9.26 -2.94 3.39
CA LEU A 105 10.34 -3.38 4.27
C LEU A 105 10.99 -4.68 3.77
N ALA A 106 10.18 -5.64 3.32
CA ALA A 106 10.67 -6.87 2.72
C ALA A 106 11.48 -6.59 1.43
N SER A 107 11.08 -5.60 0.64
CA SER A 107 11.78 -5.21 -0.58
C SER A 107 13.13 -4.57 -0.26
N ASP A 108 13.18 -3.68 0.73
CA ASP A 108 14.43 -3.07 1.21
C ASP A 108 15.40 -4.12 1.76
N VAL A 109 14.89 -5.09 2.54
CA VAL A 109 15.65 -6.25 3.03
C VAL A 109 16.19 -7.09 1.86
N ALA A 110 15.36 -7.36 0.85
CA ALA A 110 15.76 -8.13 -0.33
C ALA A 110 16.87 -7.41 -1.10
N ILE A 111 16.71 -6.11 -1.36
CA ILE A 111 17.72 -5.29 -2.05
C ILE A 111 19.01 -5.24 -1.22
N GLY A 112 18.91 -5.04 0.10
CA GLY A 112 20.06 -5.04 1.00
C GLY A 112 20.83 -6.36 0.96
N LEU A 113 20.13 -7.50 0.92
CA LEU A 113 20.75 -8.81 0.74
C LEU A 113 21.42 -8.95 -0.62
N CYS A 114 20.76 -8.55 -1.72
CA CYS A 114 21.32 -8.60 -3.06
C CYS A 114 22.59 -7.75 -3.19
N VAL A 115 22.57 -6.51 -2.71
CA VAL A 115 23.72 -5.60 -2.71
C VAL A 115 24.86 -6.17 -1.85
N SER A 116 24.53 -6.79 -0.71
CA SER A 116 25.54 -7.39 0.16
C SER A 116 26.27 -8.56 -0.51
N VAL A 117 25.55 -9.38 -1.29
CA VAL A 117 26.14 -10.47 -2.07
C VAL A 117 27.01 -9.92 -3.19
N LEU A 118 26.56 -8.88 -3.91
CA LEU A 118 27.30 -8.29 -5.02
C LEU A 118 28.63 -7.64 -4.60
N LEU A 119 28.69 -7.06 -3.40
CA LEU A 119 29.87 -6.34 -2.91
C LEU A 119 30.82 -7.22 -2.07
N ASP A 120 30.51 -8.52 -1.92
CA ASP A 120 31.23 -9.46 -1.05
C ASP A 120 31.53 -8.87 0.35
N LEU A 121 30.55 -8.12 0.88
CA LEU A 121 30.75 -7.32 2.08
C LEU A 121 30.89 -8.24 3.29
N ARG A 122 31.93 -7.99 4.10
CA ARG A 122 32.12 -8.67 5.38
C ARG A 122 30.86 -8.49 6.24
N ARG A 123 30.38 -9.58 6.86
CA ARG A 123 29.12 -9.69 7.64
C ARG A 123 28.82 -8.54 8.62
N ARG A 124 29.84 -7.82 9.10
CA ARG A 124 29.69 -6.65 9.98
C ARG A 124 29.09 -5.43 9.26
N TYR A 125 29.49 -5.15 8.02
CA TYR A 125 28.95 -4.04 7.24
C TYR A 125 27.52 -4.30 6.76
N LEU A 126 27.20 -5.57 6.50
CA LEU A 126 25.85 -6.01 6.16
C LEU A 126 24.84 -5.63 7.26
N ALA A 127 25.17 -5.89 8.53
CA ALA A 127 24.30 -5.52 9.64
C ALA A 127 24.07 -3.99 9.72
N GLY A 128 25.11 -3.20 9.46
CA GLY A 128 25.02 -1.73 9.41
C GLY A 128 24.10 -1.22 8.31
N ILE A 129 24.27 -1.73 7.08
CA ILE A 129 23.44 -1.35 5.92
C ILE A 129 21.98 -1.75 6.14
N MET A 130 21.74 -2.98 6.61
CA MET A 130 20.38 -3.46 6.89
C MET A 130 19.69 -2.62 7.96
N LEU A 131 20.41 -2.20 9.00
CA LEU A 131 19.87 -1.34 10.05
C LEU A 131 19.60 0.08 9.53
N LEU A 132 20.51 0.63 8.72
CA LEU A 132 20.34 1.94 8.11
C LEU A 132 19.15 1.99 7.13
N CYS A 133 18.92 0.94 6.36
CA CYS A 133 17.80 0.85 5.42
C CYS A 133 16.46 0.57 6.13
N SER A 134 16.45 -0.22 7.21
CA SER A 134 15.20 -0.66 7.86
C SER A 134 14.69 0.28 8.95
N VAL A 135 15.55 1.04 9.63
CA VAL A 135 15.14 1.91 10.74
C VAL A 135 14.20 3.04 10.28
N PRO A 136 14.55 3.86 9.26
CA PRO A 136 13.66 4.93 8.79
C PRO A 136 12.25 4.46 8.38
N PRO A 137 12.06 3.42 7.53
CA PRO A 137 10.74 2.96 7.16
C PRO A 137 9.97 2.35 8.35
N THR A 138 10.67 1.73 9.30
CA THR A 138 10.05 1.19 10.53
C THR A 138 9.49 2.32 11.41
N VAL A 139 10.29 3.37 11.67
CA VAL A 139 9.83 4.53 12.45
C VAL A 139 8.65 5.20 11.74
N TYR A 140 8.76 5.41 10.44
CA TYR A 140 7.70 6.00 9.64
C TYR A 140 6.40 5.17 9.67
N PHE A 141 6.52 3.84 9.62
CA PHE A 141 5.40 2.92 9.76
C PHE A 141 4.65 3.13 11.06
N PHE A 142 5.35 3.13 12.21
CA PHE A 142 4.68 3.30 13.50
C PHE A 142 4.00 4.66 13.63
N VAL A 143 4.64 5.74 13.16
CA VAL A 143 4.04 7.07 13.17
C VAL A 143 2.76 7.10 12.32
N GLN A 144 2.80 6.56 11.10
CA GLN A 144 1.61 6.50 10.24
C GLN A 144 0.52 5.62 10.84
N PHE A 145 0.87 4.44 11.34
CA PHE A 145 -0.07 3.49 11.92
C PHE A 145 -0.81 4.11 13.12
N ILE A 146 -0.06 4.73 14.03
CA ILE A 146 -0.64 5.40 15.20
C ILE A 146 -1.53 6.58 14.76
N ALA A 147 -1.06 7.40 13.82
CA ALA A 147 -1.85 8.52 13.30
C ALA A 147 -3.19 8.03 12.71
N HIS A 148 -3.15 7.01 11.84
CA HIS A 148 -4.35 6.45 11.22
C HIS A 148 -5.27 5.73 12.22
N ALA A 149 -4.71 5.05 13.22
CA ALA A 149 -5.51 4.39 14.25
C ALA A 149 -6.31 5.40 15.10
N ARG A 150 -5.69 6.55 15.40
CA ARG A 150 -6.24 7.60 16.27
C ARG A 150 -7.23 8.53 15.56
N ILE A 151 -7.09 8.75 14.25
CA ILE A 151 -8.02 9.59 13.50
C ILE A 151 -9.41 8.92 13.49
N PRO A 152 -10.46 9.58 14.01
CA PRO A 152 -11.81 9.07 13.88
C PRO A 152 -12.19 9.09 12.40
N ALA A 153 -12.93 8.08 11.94
CA ALA A 153 -13.53 8.18 10.61
C ALA A 153 -14.40 9.45 10.61
N GLU A 154 -14.23 10.33 9.62
CA GLU A 154 -15.13 11.47 9.41
C GLU A 154 -16.40 11.00 8.71
N PRO A 155 -17.57 11.61 8.99
CA PRO A 155 -18.81 11.19 8.35
C PRO A 155 -18.72 11.54 6.86
N ILE A 156 -19.15 10.61 6.00
CA ILE A 156 -19.18 10.86 4.56
C ILE A 156 -20.23 11.94 4.33
N THR A 157 -19.82 13.08 3.77
CA THR A 157 -20.77 14.12 3.36
C THR A 157 -21.56 13.62 2.14
N ASP A 158 -22.85 13.94 2.09
CA ASP A 158 -23.78 13.52 1.02
C ASP A 158 -23.26 13.83 -0.40
N LEU A 159 -22.49 14.91 -0.54
CA LEU A 159 -21.87 15.32 -1.80
C LEU A 159 -20.82 14.31 -2.29
N ARG A 160 -20.02 13.72 -1.40
CA ARG A 160 -19.02 12.69 -1.76
C ARG A 160 -19.67 11.37 -2.14
N CYS A 161 -20.75 11.00 -1.45
CA CYS A 161 -21.58 9.84 -1.83
C CYS A 161 -22.11 9.99 -3.26
N ARG A 162 -22.67 11.16 -3.62
CA ARG A 162 -23.16 11.41 -4.98
C ARG A 162 -22.05 11.40 -6.03
N ALA A 163 -20.88 11.91 -5.69
CA ALA A 163 -19.72 11.90 -6.59
C ALA A 163 -19.14 10.49 -6.82
N GLY A 164 -19.53 9.49 -6.01
CA GLY A 164 -19.01 8.12 -6.11
C GLY A 164 -17.51 8.04 -5.83
N LEU A 165 -16.99 8.96 -5.02
CA LEU A 165 -15.59 8.97 -4.60
C LEU A 165 -15.32 7.78 -3.67
N PRO A 166 -14.13 7.16 -3.74
CA PRO A 166 -13.74 6.09 -2.84
C PRO A 166 -13.68 6.56 -1.38
N MET A 167 -13.71 5.60 -0.46
CA MET A 167 -13.82 5.90 0.96
C MET A 167 -12.55 6.56 1.52
N LEU A 168 -12.73 7.80 2.00
CA LEU A 168 -11.91 8.56 2.95
C LEU A 168 -10.38 8.35 2.93
N TYR A 169 -9.70 9.28 2.25
CA TYR A 169 -8.45 9.84 2.79
C TYR A 169 -8.78 10.87 3.88
N PRO A 170 -7.98 10.98 4.96
CA PRO A 170 -8.09 12.09 5.90
C PRO A 170 -7.81 13.39 5.15
N PHE A 171 -8.87 14.13 4.82
CA PHE A 171 -8.73 15.46 4.26
C PHE A 171 -8.39 16.38 5.43
N LYS A 172 -7.15 16.89 5.48
CA LYS A 172 -6.86 18.05 6.34
C LYS A 172 -7.77 19.17 5.84
N ARG A 173 -8.90 19.40 6.52
CA ARG A 173 -9.64 20.66 6.39
C ARG A 173 -8.60 21.74 6.67
N GLY A 174 -8.32 22.55 5.66
CA GLY A 174 -7.26 23.56 5.72
C GLY A 174 -7.38 24.33 7.04
N LEU A 175 -6.23 24.59 7.66
CA LEU A 175 -6.06 25.62 8.67
C LEU A 175 -6.42 26.97 8.02
N GLY A 176 -7.70 27.22 7.80
CA GLY A 176 -8.24 28.54 7.58
C GLY A 176 -8.47 29.14 8.95
N LYS A 177 -7.51 29.94 9.40
CA LYS A 177 -7.85 31.12 10.20
C LYS A 177 -8.35 32.20 9.25
#